data_AF-A0A094PN19-F1
#
_entry.id   AF-A0A094PN19-F1
#
_cell.length_a   1.000
_cell.length_b   1.000
_cell.length_c   1.000
_cell.angle_alpha   90.00
_cell.angle_beta   90.00
_cell.angle_gamma   90.00
#
_symmetry.space_group_name_H-M   'P 1'
#
loop_
_entity.id
_entity.type
_entity.pdbx_description
1 polymer ?
#
loop_
_entity_poly.entity_id
_entity_poly.type
_entity_poly.pdbx_seq_one_letter_code
_entity_poly.pdbx_strand_id
1 'polypeptide(L)'
;MDSKEIIARVCAAVVGATLALAGAGKFTSWNQWLSNARRQHLWKFVAVSLPAIELVLGAALLVLQPVPIVLGLATLLLVVFTSFLAMQVLTKSQVPCACFGAHVNRPPSWRDVVRNLGLIALMFTAAALS
;
A
#
# COMPACT_ATOMS: atom_id res chain seq x y z
N MET A 1 6.08 23.23 -16.58
CA MET A 1 5.84 21.81 -16.23
C MET A 1 5.28 21.15 -17.46
N ASP A 2 5.97 20.11 -17.91
CA ASP A 2 5.55 19.32 -19.06
C ASP A 2 4.28 18.52 -18.70
N SER A 3 3.36 18.32 -19.65
CA SER A 3 2.12 17.56 -19.37
C SER A 3 2.40 16.15 -18.82
N LYS A 4 3.52 15.54 -19.24
CA LYS A 4 4.01 14.24 -18.75
C LYS A 4 4.38 14.28 -17.27
N GLU A 5 5.07 15.34 -16.85
CA GLU A 5 5.50 15.53 -15.45
C GLU A 5 4.30 15.73 -14.52
N ILE A 6 3.27 16.44 -14.98
CA ILE A 6 2.00 16.59 -14.25
C ILE A 6 1.34 15.23 -14.06
N ILE A 7 1.23 14.42 -15.13
CA ILE A 7 0.63 13.08 -15.07
C ILE A 7 1.41 12.19 -14.09
N ALA A 8 2.75 12.18 -14.17
CA ALA A 8 3.59 11.41 -13.26
C ALA A 8 3.36 11.78 -11.79
N ARG A 9 3.30 13.08 -11.49
CA ARG A 9 3.01 13.57 -10.13
C ARG A 9 1.62 13.23 -9.65
N VAL A 10 0.60 13.30 -10.51
CA VAL A 10 -0.78 12.92 -10.13
C VAL A 10 -0.85 11.43 -9.83
N CYS A 11 -0.25 10.58 -10.68
CA CYS A 11 -0.18 9.14 -10.44
C CYS A 11 0.57 8.83 -9.13
N ALA A 12 1.72 9.47 -8.89
CA ALA A 12 2.48 9.37 -7.65
C ALA A 12 1.65 9.79 -6.42
N ALA A 13 0.95 10.92 -6.51
CA ALA A 13 0.14 11.46 -5.43
C ALA A 13 -1.05 10.55 -5.09
N VAL A 14 -1.73 9.95 -6.08
CA VAL A 14 -2.84 9.01 -5.84
C VAL A 14 -2.36 7.79 -5.06
N VAL A 15 -1.23 7.20 -5.46
CA VAL A 15 -0.65 6.05 -4.75
C VAL A 15 -0.15 6.46 -3.37
N GLY A 16 0.53 7.61 -3.27
CA GLY A 16 1.02 8.16 -2.02
C GLY A 16 -0.08 8.42 -1.01
N ALA A 17 -1.18 9.05 -1.44
CA ALA A 17 -2.37 9.26 -0.62
C ALA A 17 -2.97 7.92 -0.16
N THR A 18 -3.02 6.91 -1.03
CA THR A 18 -3.53 5.59 -0.67
C THR A 18 -2.67 4.91 0.41
N LEU A 19 -1.35 4.96 0.27
CA LEU A 19 -0.41 4.42 1.28
C LEU A 19 -0.50 5.19 2.59
N ALA A 20 -0.55 6.52 2.54
CA ALA A 20 -0.67 7.36 3.72
C ALA A 20 -1.97 7.10 4.49
N LEU A 21 -3.11 7.00 3.79
CA LEU A 21 -4.39 6.67 4.39
C LEU A 21 -4.39 5.25 4.98
N ALA A 22 -3.76 4.28 4.30
CA ALA A 22 -3.63 2.93 4.82
C ALA A 22 -2.77 2.86 6.08
N GLY A 23 -1.64 3.58 6.11
CA GLY A 23 -0.76 3.68 7.28
C GLY A 23 -1.43 4.40 8.45
N ALA A 24 -2.07 5.55 8.19
CA ALA A 24 -2.85 6.29 9.19
C ALA A 24 -3.97 5.43 9.78
N GLY A 25 -4.70 4.69 8.94
CA GLY A 25 -5.73 3.76 9.38
C GLY A 25 -5.20 2.66 10.31
N LYS A 26 -3.97 2.17 10.10
CA LYS A 26 -3.33 1.21 11.02
C LYS A 26 -2.91 1.86 12.33
N PHE A 27 -2.50 3.12 12.34
CA PHE A 27 -2.18 3.87 13.55
C PHE A 27 -3.40 4.16 14.41
N THR A 28 -4.50 4.61 13.82
CA THR A 28 -5.75 4.89 14.56
C THR A 28 -6.36 3.63 15.16
N SER A 29 -6.15 2.47 14.53
CA SER A 29 -6.67 1.18 14.96
C SER A 29 -5.58 0.20 15.40
N TRP A 30 -4.52 0.71 16.05
CA TRP A 30 -3.30 -0.02 16.39
C TRP A 30 -3.52 -1.38 17.05
N ASN A 31 -4.39 -1.45 18.06
CA ASN A 31 -4.69 -2.70 18.77
C ASN A 31 -5.36 -3.74 17.87
N GLN A 32 -6.25 -3.29 16.99
CA GLN A 32 -6.96 -4.16 16.03
C GLN A 32 -6.01 -4.61 14.92
N TRP A 33 -5.15 -3.73 14.42
CA TRP A 33 -4.06 -4.04 13.49
C TRP A 33 -3.13 -5.12 14.05
N LEU A 34 -2.60 -4.96 15.27
CA LEU A 34 -1.71 -5.93 15.89
C LEU A 34 -2.38 -7.29 16.17
N SER A 35 -3.69 -7.29 16.46
CA SER A 35 -4.47 -8.53 16.62
C SER A 35 -4.58 -9.27 15.28
N ASN A 36 -4.94 -8.54 14.22
CA ASN A 36 -5.08 -9.11 12.87
C ASN A 36 -3.74 -9.56 12.28
N ALA A 37 -2.67 -8.78 12.46
CA ALA A 37 -1.32 -9.14 12.03
C ALA A 37 -0.84 -10.44 12.70
N ARG A 38 -1.12 -10.62 14.00
CA ARG A 38 -0.81 -11.87 14.71
C ARG A 38 -1.60 -13.06 14.15
N ARG A 39 -2.89 -12.90 13.84
CA ARG A 39 -3.71 -13.97 13.22
C ARG A 39 -3.19 -14.38 11.83
N GLN A 40 -2.54 -13.45 11.14
CA GLN A 40 -1.89 -13.67 9.85
C GLN A 40 -0.46 -14.21 9.95
N HIS A 41 0.03 -14.51 11.16
CA HIS A 41 1.39 -14.98 11.42
C HIS A 41 2.48 -14.02 10.90
N LEU A 42 2.15 -12.72 10.80
CA LEU A 42 3.13 -11.68 10.49
C LEU A 42 4.11 -11.54 11.65
N TRP A 43 5.39 -11.39 11.33
CA TRP A 43 6.42 -11.13 12.32
C TRP A 43 6.12 -9.80 13.03
N LYS A 44 6.27 -9.80 14.36
CA LYS A 44 5.99 -8.62 15.19
C LYS A 44 6.77 -7.38 14.74
N PHE A 45 8.01 -7.58 14.31
CA PHE A 45 8.84 -6.50 13.76
C PHE A 45 8.19 -5.86 12.54
N VAL A 46 7.79 -6.66 11.55
CA VAL A 46 7.10 -6.19 10.34
C VAL A 46 5.79 -5.51 10.70
N ALA A 47 5.00 -6.09 11.61
CA ALA A 47 3.72 -5.51 12.02
C ALA A 47 3.87 -4.11 12.65
N VAL A 48 4.97 -3.84 13.36
CA VAL A 48 5.21 -2.54 14.00
C VAL A 48 5.85 -1.54 13.03
N SER A 49 6.77 -1.98 12.16
CA SER A 49 7.49 -1.09 11.25
C SER A 49 6.66 -0.69 10.03
N LEU A 50 5.75 -1.56 9.58
CA LEU A 50 5.01 -1.38 8.33
C LEU A 50 4.16 -0.09 8.28
N PRO A 51 3.36 0.26 9.31
CA PRO A 51 2.56 1.49 9.28
C PRO A 51 3.41 2.76 9.15
N ALA A 52 4.61 2.77 9.75
CA ALA A 52 5.54 3.88 9.64
C ALA A 52 6.12 3.98 8.23
N ILE A 53 6.50 2.84 7.61
CA ILE A 53 7.00 2.78 6.24
C ILE A 53 5.95 3.29 5.24
N GLU A 54 4.68 2.88 5.40
CA GLU A 54 3.57 3.32 4.54
C GLU A 54 3.34 4.84 4.62
N LEU A 55 3.39 5.40 5.83
CA LEU A 55 3.24 6.86 6.02
C LEU A 55 4.41 7.64 5.44
N VAL A 56 5.66 7.19 5.69
CA VAL A 56 6.85 7.86 5.18
C VAL A 56 6.89 7.82 3.66
N LEU A 57 6.65 6.66 3.04
CA LEU A 57 6.60 6.55 1.57
C LEU A 57 5.41 7.31 0.98
N GLY A 58 4.25 7.25 1.63
CA GLY A 58 3.05 7.98 1.19
C GLY A 58 3.26 9.50 1.21
N ALA A 59 3.84 10.02 2.29
CA ALA A 59 4.19 11.44 2.41
C ALA A 59 5.30 11.84 1.42
N ALA A 60 6.32 10.99 1.25
CA ALA A 60 7.38 11.22 0.29
C ALA A 60 6.83 11.34 -1.14
N LEU A 61 5.91 10.47 -1.56
CA LEU A 61 5.27 10.56 -2.88
C LEU A 61 4.37 11.78 -3.07
N LEU A 62 3.87 12.37 -1.98
CA LEU A 62 3.03 13.57 -2.02
C LEU A 62 3.84 14.88 -2.05
N VAL A 63 4.96 14.93 -1.33
CA VAL A 63 5.72 16.15 -1.09
C VAL A 63 6.96 16.24 -1.99
N LEU A 64 7.62 15.12 -2.25
CA LEU A 64 8.85 15.10 -3.03
C LEU A 64 8.56 14.98 -4.53
N GLN A 65 9.51 15.42 -5.34
CA GLN A 65 9.54 15.08 -6.76
C GLN A 65 9.53 13.55 -6.92
N PRO A 66 8.92 13.02 -7.99
CA PRO A 66 8.92 11.59 -8.29
C PRO A 66 10.33 11.10 -8.61
N VAL A 67 11.11 10.83 -7.56
CA VAL A 67 12.47 10.28 -7.68
C VAL A 67 12.39 8.76 -7.86
N PRO A 68 13.22 8.17 -8.74
CA PRO A 68 13.16 6.74 -9.08
C PRO A 68 13.23 5.81 -7.87
N ILE A 69 14.01 6.19 -6.84
CA ILE A 69 14.18 5.41 -5.62
C ILE A 69 12.85 5.31 -4.84
N VAL A 70 12.13 6.41 -4.66
CA VAL A 70 10.86 6.42 -3.91
C VAL A 70 9.77 5.68 -4.70
N LEU A 71 9.70 5.88 -6.01
CA LEU A 71 8.79 5.13 -6.89
C LEU A 71 9.08 3.62 -6.83
N GLY A 72 10.35 3.22 -6.86
CA GLY A 72 10.76 1.83 -6.76
C GLY A 72 10.38 1.20 -5.42
N LEU A 73 10.64 1.89 -4.30
CA LEU A 73 10.28 1.41 -2.96
C LEU A 73 8.76 1.29 -2.78
N ALA A 74 7.99 2.27 -3.26
CA ALA A 74 6.53 2.21 -3.21
C ALA A 74 5.96 1.08 -4.08
N THR A 75 6.54 0.87 -5.27
CA THR A 75 6.17 -0.25 -6.15
C THR A 75 6.48 -1.59 -5.49
N LEU A 76 7.67 -1.73 -4.90
CA LEU A 76 8.06 -2.95 -4.19
C LEU A 76 7.10 -3.26 -3.05
N LEU A 77 6.73 -2.25 -2.26
CA LEU A 77 5.77 -2.39 -1.17
C LEU A 77 4.39 -2.85 -1.69
N LEU A 78 3.90 -2.23 -2.77
CA LEU A 78 2.64 -2.61 -3.41
C LEU A 78 2.68 -4.03 -3.93
N VAL A 79 3.78 -4.46 -4.55
CA VAL A 79 3.96 -5.83 -5.03
C VAL A 79 3.89 -6.81 -3.87
N VAL A 80 4.63 -6.56 -2.78
CA VAL A 80 4.60 -7.40 -1.56
C VAL A 80 3.18 -7.51 -1.00
N PHE A 81 2.45 -6.39 -0.88
CA PHE A 81 1.06 -6.41 -0.42
C PHE A 81 0.13 -7.17 -1.36
N THR A 82 0.33 -7.02 -2.66
CA THR A 82 -0.49 -7.71 -3.67
C THR A 82 -0.24 -9.20 -3.65
N SER A 83 1.01 -9.64 -3.54
CA SER A 83 1.37 -11.06 -3.41
C SER A 83 0.77 -11.66 -2.14
N PHE A 84 0.88 -10.96 -1.00
CA PHE A 84 0.30 -11.41 0.26
C PHE A 84 -1.24 -11.51 0.18
N LEU A 85 -1.87 -10.49 -0.38
CA LEU A 85 -3.32 -10.45 -0.58
C LEU A 85 -3.78 -11.57 -1.53
N ALA A 86 -3.08 -11.78 -2.65
CA ALA A 86 -3.38 -12.84 -3.60
C ALA A 86 -3.24 -14.22 -2.96
N MET A 87 -2.17 -14.48 -2.19
CA MET A 87 -2.03 -15.73 -1.43
C MET A 87 -3.19 -15.92 -0.45
N GLN A 88 -3.64 -14.85 0.22
CA GLN A 88 -4.73 -14.93 1.18
C GLN A 88 -6.09 -15.21 0.52
N VAL A 89 -6.33 -14.65 -0.68
CA VAL A 89 -7.50 -14.95 -1.52
C VAL A 89 -7.45 -16.39 -2.03
N LEU A 90 -6.29 -16.85 -2.52
CA LEU A 90 -6.10 -18.21 -3.04
C LEU A 90 -6.29 -19.27 -1.96
N THR A 91 -5.83 -19.00 -0.73
CA THR A 91 -6.02 -19.88 0.43
C THR A 91 -7.43 -19.79 1.04
N LYS A 92 -8.34 -18.99 0.46
CA LYS A 92 -9.72 -18.76 0.93
C LYS A 92 -9.81 -18.39 2.41
N SER A 93 -8.81 -17.69 2.93
CA SER A 93 -8.77 -17.33 4.33
C SER A 93 -9.85 -16.31 4.66
N GLN A 94 -10.56 -16.56 5.75
CA GLN A 94 -11.59 -15.69 6.30
C GLN A 94 -11.01 -14.61 7.22
N VAL A 95 -9.68 -14.61 7.42
CA VAL A 95 -9.02 -13.62 8.26
C VAL A 95 -9.03 -12.28 7.51
N PRO A 96 -9.61 -11.21 8.09
CA PRO A 96 -9.67 -9.90 7.43
C PRO A 96 -8.26 -9.42 7.08
N CYS A 97 -8.07 -8.97 5.85
CA CYS A 97 -6.76 -8.59 5.36
C CYS A 97 -6.35 -7.24 5.94
N ALA A 98 -5.37 -7.27 6.85
CA ALA A 98 -4.96 -6.12 7.63
C ALA A 98 -4.27 -5.01 6.79
N CYS A 99 -3.91 -5.30 5.53
CA CYS A 99 -3.15 -4.41 4.65
C CYS A 99 -3.81 -3.04 4.38
N PHE A 100 -5.14 -2.90 4.52
CA PHE A 100 -5.87 -1.64 4.29
C PHE A 100 -6.31 -0.92 5.58
N GLY A 101 -5.77 -1.31 6.73
CA GLY A 101 -6.18 -0.77 8.04
C GLY A 101 -7.45 -1.43 8.55
N ALA A 102 -7.80 -1.19 9.83
CA ALA A 102 -8.85 -1.97 10.48
C ALA A 102 -10.29 -1.55 10.10
N HIS A 103 -10.46 -0.52 9.27
CA HIS A 103 -11.78 -0.16 8.74
C HIS A 103 -12.37 -1.19 7.77
N VAL A 104 -11.53 -2.07 7.21
CA VAL A 104 -11.97 -3.11 6.26
C VAL A 104 -12.02 -4.46 6.98
N ASN A 105 -13.09 -4.66 7.77
CA ASN A 105 -13.32 -5.89 8.54
C ASN A 105 -14.01 -6.98 7.69
N ARG A 106 -13.59 -7.13 6.43
CA ARG A 106 -14.13 -8.11 5.48
C ARG A 106 -13.01 -9.03 4.97
N PRO A 107 -13.33 -10.28 4.59
CA PRO A 107 -12.34 -11.17 4.00
C PRO A 107 -11.74 -10.55 2.72
N PRO A 108 -10.45 -10.82 2.44
CA PRO A 108 -9.80 -10.32 1.23
C PRO A 108 -10.54 -10.78 -0.02
N SER A 109 -10.71 -9.88 -0.98
CA SER A 109 -11.44 -10.16 -2.22
C SER A 109 -10.57 -9.91 -3.45
N TRP A 110 -10.94 -10.54 -4.58
CA TRP A 110 -10.32 -10.26 -5.88
C TRP A 110 -10.40 -8.77 -6.28
N ARG A 111 -11.39 -8.02 -5.78
CA ARG A 111 -11.46 -6.57 -6.00
C ARG A 111 -10.29 -5.82 -5.38
N ASP A 112 -9.84 -6.25 -4.20
CA ASP A 112 -8.71 -5.63 -3.52
C ASP A 112 -7.39 -5.91 -4.28
N VAL A 113 -7.26 -7.09 -4.90
CA VAL A 113 -6.14 -7.45 -5.77
C VAL A 113 -6.13 -6.57 -7.02
N VAL A 114 -7.28 -6.43 -7.69
CA VAL A 114 -7.41 -5.57 -8.89
C VAL A 114 -7.10 -4.11 -8.57
N ARG A 115 -7.54 -3.60 -7.41
CA ARG A 115 -7.19 -2.24 -6.96
C ARG A 115 -5.67 -2.07 -6.85
N ASN A 116 -4.97 -3.01 -6.20
CA ASN A 116 -3.52 -2.91 -6.07
C ASN A 116 -2.79 -3.05 -7.40
N LEU A 117 -3.25 -3.93 -8.30
CA LEU A 117 -2.72 -4.01 -9.66
C LEU A 117 -2.88 -2.69 -10.41
N GLY A 118 -4.01 -1.99 -10.24
CA GLY A 118 -4.21 -0.64 -10.76
C GLY A 118 -3.22 0.38 -10.18
N LEU A 119 -2.95 0.33 -8.86
CA LEU A 119 -1.96 1.20 -8.22
C LEU A 119 -0.53 0.92 -8.70
N ILE A 120 -0.19 -0.36 -8.93
CA ILE A 120 1.10 -0.77 -9.51
C ILE A 120 1.22 -0.22 -10.93
N ALA A 121 0.18 -0.36 -11.76
CA ALA A 121 0.15 0.19 -13.11
C ALA A 121 0.34 1.72 -13.08
N LEU A 122 -0.29 2.43 -12.14
CA LEU A 122 -0.10 3.87 -11.95
C LEU A 122 1.35 4.22 -11.58
N MET A 123 2.03 3.41 -10.77
CA MET A 123 3.45 3.59 -10.48
C MET A 123 4.35 3.37 -11.69
N PHE A 124 4.06 2.35 -12.51
CA PHE A 124 4.78 2.15 -13.77
C PHE A 124 4.57 3.33 -14.73
N THR A 125 3.34 3.86 -14.83
CA THR A 125 3.09 5.05 -15.66
C THR A 125 3.80 6.29 -15.10
N ALA A 126 3.86 6.45 -13.78
CA ALA A 126 4.59 7.55 -13.17
C ALA A 126 6.08 7.44 -13.47
N ALA A 127 6.67 6.26 -13.31
CA ALA A 127 8.08 6.01 -13.58
C ALA A 127 8.46 6.13 -15.08
N ALA A 128 7.53 5.81 -15.99
CA ALA A 128 7.76 5.96 -17.43
C ALA A 128 7.65 7.42 -17.91
N LEU A 129 7.02 8.30 -17.13
CA LEU A 129 6.73 9.70 -17.47
C LEU A 129 7.54 10.71 -16.64
N SER A 130 8.21 10.26 -15.56
CA SER A 130 9.14 11.03 -14.72
C SER A 130 10.54 11.04 -15.31
#